data_AF-A0A3F2V425-F1
#
_entry.id   AF-A0A3F2V425-F1
#
_cell.length_a   1.000
_cell.length_b   1.000
_cell.length_c   1.000
_cell.angle_alpha   90.00
_cell.angle_beta   90.00
_cell.angle_gamma   90.00
#
_symmetry.space_group_name_H-M   'P 1'
#
loop_
_entity.id
_entity.type
_entity.pdbx_description
1 polymer ?
#
loop_
_entity_poly.entity_id
_entity_poly.type
_entity_poly.pdbx_seq_one_letter_code
_entity_poly.pdbx_strand_id
1 'polypeptide(L)'
;MSKQNEKLKAELLEELSEDISEQIEEEVDEEVREHTRLNKFKSSFIAVAAAIMALGQFSEAVTLIEDGIDSLRSRFTNTVEYDLLSSLHVSNTEAYVINLVGDPQVSRKINQDVVANYYYDKKFLLTVFIEDSRVSAYTYVPLISDFTPTIAEYSDGSWDLLVNSYSEFPANPKQYLIDHSKTISYYLENLDSGNAGLFVNNYLGNIAVTAEPTSQLLVELYDAEVNGSDEDVLSAQTRLRKQEKPNLYGRGNLPIELIQKSILTGAEFSSFFGQ
;
A
#
# COMPACT_ATOMS: atom_id res chain seq x y z
N MET A 1 -32.90 -12.83 4.57
CA MET A 1 -32.41 -12.40 3.23
C MET A 1 -30.90 -12.57 3.03
N SER A 2 -30.07 -12.77 4.08
CA SER A 2 -28.60 -12.92 3.93
C SER A 2 -28.14 -14.25 3.32
N LYS A 3 -28.71 -15.39 3.77
CA LYS A 3 -28.22 -16.73 3.35
C LYS A 3 -28.54 -17.13 1.91
N GLN A 4 -29.57 -16.53 1.32
CA GLN A 4 -30.01 -16.85 -0.04
C GLN A 4 -29.17 -16.12 -1.09
N ASN A 5 -28.69 -14.90 -0.77
CA ASN A 5 -27.78 -14.15 -1.61
C ASN A 5 -26.33 -14.68 -1.54
N GLU A 6 -25.90 -15.22 -0.41
CA GLU A 6 -24.59 -15.90 -0.32
C GLU A 6 -24.59 -17.22 -1.07
N LYS A 7 -25.68 -18.00 -0.98
CA LYS A 7 -25.80 -19.24 -1.75
C LYS A 7 -25.83 -18.97 -3.24
N LEU A 8 -26.59 -17.97 -3.70
CA LEU A 8 -26.64 -17.57 -5.10
C LEU A 8 -25.29 -17.03 -5.61
N LYS A 9 -24.53 -16.33 -4.76
CA LYS A 9 -23.17 -15.87 -5.11
C LYS A 9 -22.16 -17.01 -5.19
N ALA A 10 -22.26 -18.01 -4.32
CA ALA A 10 -21.40 -19.19 -4.38
C ALA A 10 -21.68 -20.02 -5.65
N GLU A 11 -22.96 -20.23 -5.97
CA GLU A 11 -23.41 -20.92 -7.19
C GLU A 11 -22.94 -20.18 -8.45
N LEU A 12 -23.07 -18.85 -8.49
CA LEU A 12 -22.59 -18.03 -9.61
C LEU A 12 -21.07 -18.00 -9.75
N LEU A 13 -20.32 -18.15 -8.65
CA LEU A 13 -18.85 -18.21 -8.69
C LEU A 13 -18.34 -19.59 -9.11
N GLU A 14 -19.05 -20.65 -8.70
CA GLU A 14 -18.77 -22.03 -9.11
C GLU A 14 -19.06 -22.19 -10.61
N GLU A 15 -20.20 -21.71 -11.09
CA GLU A 15 -20.60 -21.68 -12.51
C GLU A 15 -19.62 -20.83 -13.34
N LEU A 16 -19.18 -19.66 -12.85
CA LEU A 16 -18.13 -18.89 -13.52
C LEU A 16 -16.78 -19.62 -13.54
N SER A 17 -16.45 -20.38 -12.49
CA SER A 17 -15.18 -21.11 -12.41
C SER A 17 -15.14 -22.33 -13.34
N GLU A 18 -16.28 -23.01 -13.51
CA GLU A 18 -16.45 -24.08 -14.48
C GLU A 18 -16.42 -23.50 -15.90
N ASP A 19 -17.15 -22.42 -16.18
CA ASP A 19 -17.14 -21.76 -17.50
C ASP A 19 -15.74 -21.27 -17.90
N ILE A 20 -14.98 -20.71 -16.94
CA ILE A 20 -13.59 -20.28 -17.18
C ILE A 20 -12.67 -21.49 -17.38
N SER A 21 -12.86 -22.58 -16.63
CA SER A 21 -12.06 -23.79 -16.80
C SER A 21 -12.34 -24.48 -18.13
N GLU A 22 -13.60 -24.51 -18.57
CA GLU A 22 -14.02 -25.08 -19.85
C GLU A 22 -13.55 -24.21 -21.02
N GLN A 23 -13.60 -22.87 -20.89
CA GLN A 23 -13.01 -21.95 -21.88
C GLN A 23 -11.49 -22.08 -21.98
N ILE A 24 -10.79 -22.32 -20.86
CA ILE A 24 -9.35 -22.57 -20.85
C ILE A 24 -9.03 -23.93 -21.48
N GLU A 25 -9.81 -24.99 -21.22
CA GLU A 25 -9.62 -26.28 -21.89
C GLU A 25 -9.88 -26.21 -23.40
N GLU A 26 -10.93 -25.51 -23.84
CA GLU A 26 -11.21 -25.27 -25.27
C GLU A 26 -10.12 -24.44 -25.95
N GLU A 27 -9.66 -23.36 -25.31
CA GLU A 27 -8.63 -22.46 -25.86
C GLU A 27 -7.24 -23.13 -25.89
N VAL A 28 -6.95 -24.02 -24.92
CA VAL A 28 -5.73 -24.85 -24.92
C VAL A 28 -5.78 -25.94 -25.99
N ASP A 29 -6.93 -26.58 -26.22
CA ASP A 29 -7.09 -27.58 -27.29
C ASP A 29 -7.08 -26.95 -28.70
N GLU A 30 -7.54 -25.70 -28.84
CA GLU A 30 -7.38 -24.90 -30.07
C GLU A 30 -5.91 -24.44 -30.27
N GLU A 31 -5.21 -23.99 -29.23
CA GLU A 31 -3.79 -23.56 -29.32
C GLU A 31 -2.81 -24.71 -29.61
N VAL A 32 -3.09 -25.94 -29.18
CA VAL A 32 -2.29 -27.12 -29.56
C VAL A 32 -2.39 -27.40 -31.07
N ARG A 33 -3.44 -26.90 -31.76
CA ARG A 33 -3.68 -27.11 -33.19
C ARG A 33 -3.24 -25.97 -34.09
N GLU A 34 -3.20 -24.71 -33.63
CA GLU A 34 -2.79 -23.57 -34.45
C GLU A 34 -1.49 -22.88 -33.97
N HIS A 35 -0.39 -23.16 -34.69
CA HIS A 35 0.86 -22.43 -34.56
C HIS A 35 0.76 -21.00 -35.12
N THR A 36 0.25 -20.02 -34.36
CA THR A 36 0.52 -18.62 -34.74
C THR A 36 0.62 -17.62 -33.58
N ARG A 37 1.87 -17.17 -33.35
CA ARG A 37 2.35 -15.85 -32.89
C ARG A 37 1.35 -14.96 -32.12
N LEU A 38 1.46 -14.89 -30.79
CA LEU A 38 0.95 -13.77 -29.99
C LEU A 38 1.87 -13.40 -28.80
N ASN A 39 1.67 -12.17 -28.30
CA ASN A 39 2.53 -11.35 -27.43
C ASN A 39 3.40 -12.08 -26.38
N LYS A 40 4.68 -11.66 -26.29
CA LYS A 40 5.74 -12.24 -25.44
C LYS A 40 5.36 -12.45 -23.96
N PHE A 41 4.46 -11.62 -23.41
CA PHE A 41 4.04 -11.73 -22.00
C PHE A 41 3.09 -12.90 -21.76
N LYS A 42 2.10 -13.11 -22.66
CA LYS A 42 1.17 -14.24 -22.59
C LYS A 42 1.89 -15.57 -22.83
N SER A 43 2.81 -15.59 -23.79
CA SER A 43 3.64 -16.77 -24.10
C SER A 43 4.58 -17.17 -22.94
N SER A 44 5.09 -16.21 -22.16
CA SER A 44 5.95 -16.52 -21.01
C SER A 44 5.17 -17.08 -19.82
N PHE A 45 3.96 -16.55 -19.56
CA PHE A 45 3.10 -17.04 -18.47
C PHE A 45 2.62 -18.48 -18.74
N ILE A 46 2.17 -18.75 -19.98
CA ILE A 46 1.73 -20.09 -20.41
C ILE A 46 2.89 -21.09 -20.36
N ALA A 47 4.10 -20.68 -20.75
CA ALA A 47 5.29 -21.55 -20.68
C ALA A 47 5.70 -21.89 -19.23
N VAL A 48 5.57 -20.94 -18.31
CA VAL A 48 5.83 -21.17 -16.88
C VAL A 48 4.78 -22.10 -16.28
N ALA A 49 3.50 -21.89 -16.57
CA ALA A 49 2.41 -22.76 -16.15
C ALA A 49 2.61 -24.20 -16.68
N ALA A 50 2.94 -24.35 -17.96
CA ALA A 50 3.24 -25.64 -18.57
C ALA A 50 4.47 -26.34 -17.96
N ALA A 51 5.52 -25.58 -17.61
CA ALA A 51 6.69 -26.10 -16.94
C ALA A 51 6.38 -26.61 -15.52
N ILE A 52 5.57 -25.87 -14.75
CA ILE A 52 5.17 -26.26 -13.39
C ILE A 52 4.24 -27.48 -13.42
N MET A 53 3.32 -27.54 -14.38
CA MET A 53 2.49 -28.72 -14.64
C MET A 53 3.33 -29.95 -15.01
N ALA A 54 4.40 -29.76 -15.81
CA ALA A 54 5.35 -30.82 -16.16
C ALA A 54 6.20 -31.30 -14.97
N LEU A 55 6.38 -30.49 -13.92
CA LEU A 55 7.13 -30.84 -12.71
C LEU A 55 6.29 -31.57 -11.64
N GLY A 56 4.98 -31.73 -11.86
CA GLY A 56 4.11 -32.53 -10.98
C GLY A 56 3.75 -31.87 -9.64
N GLN A 57 4.02 -30.57 -9.47
CA GLN A 57 3.68 -29.79 -8.28
C GLN A 57 2.41 -28.97 -8.50
N PHE A 58 1.31 -29.64 -8.87
CA PHE A 58 0.02 -29.00 -9.17
C PHE A 58 -0.49 -28.12 -8.01
N SER A 59 -0.26 -28.52 -6.75
CA SER A 59 -0.69 -27.74 -5.58
C SER A 59 0.03 -26.40 -5.43
N GLU A 60 1.28 -26.30 -5.92
CA GLU A 60 2.10 -25.09 -5.84
C GLU A 60 1.84 -24.16 -7.03
N ALA A 61 1.40 -24.71 -8.17
CA ALA A 61 0.88 -23.95 -9.30
C ALA A 61 -0.47 -23.29 -8.99
N VAL A 62 -1.39 -24.06 -8.38
CA VAL A 62 -2.74 -23.59 -8.02
C VAL A 62 -2.67 -22.45 -7.01
N THR A 63 -1.82 -22.54 -5.99
CA THR A 63 -1.64 -21.46 -5.01
C THR A 63 -1.06 -20.19 -5.64
N LEU A 64 -0.10 -20.30 -6.55
CA LEU A 64 0.46 -19.16 -7.28
C LEU A 64 -0.57 -18.52 -8.24
N ILE A 65 -1.49 -19.32 -8.78
CA ILE A 65 -2.60 -18.86 -9.62
C ILE A 65 -3.67 -18.17 -8.76
N GLU A 66 -4.01 -18.72 -7.58
CA GLU A 66 -4.94 -18.12 -6.62
C GLU A 66 -4.43 -16.76 -6.14
N ASP A 67 -3.17 -16.66 -5.71
CA ASP A 67 -2.54 -15.38 -5.31
C ASP A 67 -2.52 -14.35 -6.45
N GLY A 68 -2.32 -14.83 -7.70
CA GLY A 68 -2.36 -14.00 -8.89
C GLY A 68 -3.77 -13.46 -9.21
N ILE A 69 -4.79 -14.30 -9.06
CA ILE A 69 -6.20 -13.92 -9.27
C ILE A 69 -6.67 -12.94 -8.21
N ASP A 70 -6.31 -13.14 -6.94
CA ASP A 70 -6.66 -12.23 -5.85
C ASP A 70 -6.00 -10.85 -6.03
N SER A 71 -4.75 -10.82 -6.47
CA SER A 71 -4.05 -9.57 -6.82
C SER A 71 -4.71 -8.84 -8.00
N LEU A 72 -5.11 -9.57 -9.06
CA LEU A 72 -5.82 -9.00 -10.20
C LEU A 72 -7.21 -8.47 -9.80
N ARG A 73 -7.98 -9.25 -9.02
CA ARG A 73 -9.30 -8.87 -8.51
C ARG A 73 -9.23 -7.64 -7.61
N SER A 74 -8.24 -7.56 -6.73
CA SER A 74 -7.99 -6.37 -5.91
C SER A 74 -7.74 -5.15 -6.80
N ARG A 75 -6.85 -5.26 -7.80
CA ARG A 75 -6.54 -4.15 -8.72
C ARG A 75 -7.77 -3.64 -9.46
N PHE A 76 -8.66 -4.53 -9.92
CA PHE A 76 -9.93 -4.14 -10.53
C PHE A 76 -10.92 -3.52 -9.53
N THR A 77 -10.95 -4.01 -8.30
CA THR A 77 -11.87 -3.51 -7.26
C THR A 77 -11.43 -2.14 -6.72
N ASN A 78 -10.13 -1.83 -6.81
CA ASN A 78 -9.50 -0.64 -6.23
C ASN A 78 -9.06 0.41 -7.25
N THR A 79 -9.38 0.22 -8.54
CA THR A 79 -8.89 1.11 -9.62
C THR A 79 -9.29 2.57 -9.40
N VAL A 80 -10.53 2.82 -8.94
CA VAL A 80 -11.03 4.18 -8.70
C VAL A 80 -10.19 4.89 -7.63
N GLU A 81 -9.90 4.20 -6.53
CA GLU A 81 -9.12 4.76 -5.45
C GLU A 81 -7.64 4.93 -5.83
N TYR A 82 -7.08 4.03 -6.64
CA TYR A 82 -5.73 4.18 -7.17
C TYR A 82 -5.59 5.37 -8.12
N ASP A 83 -6.57 5.58 -9.01
CA ASP A 83 -6.61 6.73 -9.92
C ASP A 83 -6.75 8.07 -9.16
N LEU A 84 -7.52 8.06 -8.07
CA LEU A 84 -7.63 9.21 -7.17
C LEU A 84 -6.28 9.52 -6.52
N LEU A 85 -5.60 8.53 -5.96
CA LEU A 85 -4.30 8.73 -5.31
C LEU A 85 -3.20 9.13 -6.30
N SER A 86 -3.23 8.62 -7.53
CA SER A 86 -2.26 8.97 -8.58
C SER A 86 -2.44 10.41 -9.09
N SER A 87 -3.66 10.95 -8.97
CA SER A 87 -4.00 12.34 -9.34
C SER A 87 -3.59 13.38 -8.29
N LEU A 88 -3.15 12.95 -7.11
CA LEU A 88 -2.66 13.84 -6.05
C LEU A 88 -1.19 14.16 -6.23
N HIS A 89 -0.88 15.45 -6.29
CA HIS A 89 0.47 15.96 -6.44
C HIS A 89 0.73 17.12 -5.48
N VAL A 90 1.99 17.24 -5.05
CA VAL A 90 2.48 18.42 -4.36
C VAL A 90 2.26 19.64 -5.26
N SER A 91 1.90 20.78 -4.67
CA SER A 91 1.51 22.03 -5.32
C SER A 91 0.12 22.06 -5.95
N ASN A 92 -0.64 20.96 -5.97
CA ASN A 92 -2.07 21.01 -6.29
C ASN A 92 -2.76 22.02 -5.38
N THR A 93 -3.75 22.74 -5.89
CA THR A 93 -4.53 23.67 -5.06
C THR A 93 -5.47 22.90 -4.15
N GLU A 94 -5.75 23.42 -2.95
CA GLU A 94 -6.76 22.84 -2.05
C GLU A 94 -8.12 22.65 -2.75
N ALA A 95 -8.56 23.62 -3.54
CA ALA A 95 -9.80 23.53 -4.31
C ALA A 95 -9.82 22.37 -5.33
N TYR A 96 -8.66 22.04 -5.91
CA TYR A 96 -8.55 20.88 -6.81
C TYR A 96 -8.71 19.58 -6.04
N VAL A 97 -8.08 19.46 -4.86
CA VAL A 97 -8.23 18.30 -3.98
C VAL A 97 -9.70 18.14 -3.57
N ILE A 98 -10.37 19.22 -3.16
CA ILE A 98 -11.80 19.16 -2.77
C ILE A 98 -12.68 18.70 -3.93
N ASN A 99 -12.42 19.14 -5.17
CA ASN A 99 -13.15 18.64 -6.34
C ASN A 99 -12.87 17.16 -6.64
N LEU A 100 -11.69 16.66 -6.28
CA LEU A 100 -11.27 15.27 -6.52
C LEU A 100 -11.82 14.31 -5.46
N VAL A 101 -11.74 14.67 -4.18
CA VAL A 101 -12.01 13.75 -3.05
C VAL A 101 -13.18 14.19 -2.16
N GLY A 102 -13.75 15.37 -2.40
CA GLY A 102 -14.78 15.98 -1.55
C GLY A 102 -14.20 16.87 -0.44
N ASP A 103 -15.07 17.34 0.45
CA ASP A 103 -14.68 18.13 1.62
C ASP A 103 -13.98 17.25 2.68
N PRO A 104 -12.99 17.78 3.41
CA PRO A 104 -12.34 17.03 4.49
C PRO A 104 -13.32 16.77 5.63
N GLN A 105 -13.30 15.55 6.17
CA GLN A 105 -14.09 15.19 7.34
C GLN A 105 -13.53 15.83 8.62
N VAL A 106 -12.21 15.99 8.69
CA VAL A 106 -11.51 16.63 9.82
C VAL A 106 -10.38 17.49 9.30
N SER A 107 -10.16 18.64 9.95
CA SER A 107 -8.98 19.49 9.73
C SER A 107 -8.27 19.74 11.05
N ARG A 108 -6.94 19.59 11.07
CA ARG A 108 -6.10 19.83 12.25
C ARG A 108 -4.98 20.81 11.88
N LYS A 109 -4.86 21.89 12.65
CA LYS A 109 -3.73 22.80 12.52
C LYS A 109 -2.47 22.13 13.09
N ILE A 110 -1.46 21.89 12.25
CA ILE A 110 -0.22 21.19 12.62
C ILE A 110 0.83 22.17 13.16
N ASN A 111 0.94 23.34 12.54
CA ASN A 111 1.73 24.48 13.00
C ASN A 111 1.04 25.79 12.58
N GLN A 112 1.75 26.93 12.55
CA GLN A 112 1.12 28.22 12.20
C GLN A 112 0.59 28.27 10.75
N ASP A 113 1.25 27.57 9.84
CA ASP A 113 1.10 27.72 8.38
C ASP A 113 0.50 26.47 7.70
N VAL A 114 0.59 25.32 8.35
CA VAL A 114 0.21 24.00 7.82
C VAL A 114 -1.03 23.44 8.52
N VAL A 115 -2.01 23.03 7.73
CA VAL A 115 -3.22 22.32 8.16
C VAL A 115 -3.23 20.93 7.55
N ALA A 116 -3.44 19.89 8.36
CA ALA A 116 -3.69 18.53 7.91
C ALA A 116 -5.20 18.31 7.76
N ASN A 117 -5.64 18.03 6.53
CA ASN A 117 -7.00 17.68 6.17
C ASN A 117 -7.09 16.16 6.00
N TYR A 118 -8.05 15.54 6.71
CA TYR A 118 -8.24 14.10 6.73
C TYR A 118 -9.45 13.70 5.88
N TYR A 119 -9.21 12.76 4.98
CA TYR A 119 -10.16 12.18 4.05
C TYR A 119 -10.29 10.69 4.32
N TYR A 120 -11.38 10.30 4.98
CA TYR A 120 -11.65 8.91 5.30
C TYR A 120 -12.39 8.22 4.16
N ASP A 121 -11.83 7.12 3.67
CA ASP A 121 -12.49 6.14 2.82
C ASP A 121 -12.53 4.78 3.56
N LYS A 122 -13.38 3.85 3.12
CA LYS A 122 -13.42 2.50 3.71
C LYS A 122 -12.12 1.72 3.50
N LYS A 123 -11.36 2.03 2.44
CA LYS A 123 -10.15 1.32 2.04
C LYS A 123 -8.87 1.98 2.52
N PHE A 124 -8.88 3.31 2.74
CA PHE A 124 -7.70 4.06 3.18
C PHE A 124 -8.08 5.32 3.95
N LEU A 125 -7.13 5.82 4.75
CA LEU A 125 -7.16 7.17 5.30
C LEU A 125 -6.15 8.04 4.54
N LEU A 126 -6.62 9.07 3.85
CA LEU A 126 -5.78 10.07 3.19
C LEU A 126 -5.64 11.31 4.08
N THR A 127 -4.42 11.80 4.23
CA THR A 127 -4.12 13.07 4.89
C THR A 127 -3.46 13.99 3.88
N VAL A 128 -4.03 15.18 3.67
CA VAL A 128 -3.48 16.20 2.78
C VAL A 128 -3.05 17.41 3.61
N PHE A 129 -1.80 17.82 3.47
CA PHE A 129 -1.25 18.96 4.18
C PHE A 129 -1.32 20.19 3.30
N ILE A 130 -2.03 21.21 3.78
CA ILE A 130 -2.24 22.47 3.07
C ILE A 130 -1.41 23.58 3.71
N GLU A 131 -0.66 24.29 2.88
CA GLU A 131 0.09 25.51 3.19
C GLU A 131 -0.17 26.51 2.06
N ASP A 132 -0.52 27.75 2.38
CA ASP A 132 -0.85 28.78 1.38
C ASP A 132 -1.84 28.31 0.29
N SER A 133 -2.89 27.58 0.72
CA SER A 133 -3.93 27.00 -0.15
C SER A 133 -3.42 26.00 -1.20
N ARG A 134 -2.25 25.40 -0.97
CA ARG A 134 -1.66 24.37 -1.82
C ARG A 134 -1.24 23.15 -1.01
N VAL A 135 -1.20 22.01 -1.68
CA VAL A 135 -0.72 20.75 -1.12
C VAL A 135 0.79 20.83 -0.93
N SER A 136 1.27 20.90 0.32
CA SER A 136 2.71 20.78 0.64
C SER A 136 3.14 19.34 0.83
N ALA A 137 2.24 18.46 1.28
CA ALA A 137 2.46 17.02 1.35
C ALA A 137 1.12 16.28 1.33
N TYR A 138 1.17 14.98 1.08
CA TYR A 138 0.07 14.06 1.36
C TYR A 138 0.61 12.73 1.85
N THR A 139 -0.17 12.04 2.68
CA THR A 139 0.08 10.66 3.09
C THR A 139 -1.21 9.86 2.97
N TYR A 140 -1.12 8.56 2.75
CA TYR A 140 -2.25 7.67 2.86
C TYR A 140 -1.86 6.37 3.55
N VAL A 141 -2.85 5.78 4.23
CA VAL A 141 -2.71 4.56 5.02
C VAL A 141 -3.82 3.61 4.61
N PRO A 142 -3.52 2.44 4.03
CA PRO A 142 -4.51 1.41 3.78
C PRO A 142 -5.17 0.97 5.09
N LEU A 143 -6.49 0.78 5.05
CA LEU A 143 -7.31 0.27 6.14
C LEU A 143 -7.76 -1.18 5.93
N ILE A 144 -7.53 -1.71 4.72
CA ILE A 144 -7.80 -3.10 4.34
C ILE A 144 -6.55 -3.71 3.71
N SER A 145 -6.37 -5.02 3.89
CA SER A 145 -5.13 -5.72 3.52
C SER A 145 -4.92 -5.88 2.02
N ASP A 146 -5.99 -5.84 1.23
CA ASP A 146 -5.96 -5.97 -0.23
C ASP A 146 -5.82 -4.61 -0.96
N PHE A 147 -5.76 -3.49 -0.24
CA PHE A 147 -5.49 -2.18 -0.82
C PHE A 147 -3.97 -1.93 -0.86
N THR A 148 -3.34 -2.40 -1.94
CA THR A 148 -1.88 -2.43 -2.16
C THR A 148 -1.46 -1.50 -3.31
N PRO A 149 -1.55 -0.17 -3.15
CA PRO A 149 -1.21 0.76 -4.22
C PRO A 149 0.26 0.63 -4.64
N THR A 150 0.49 0.60 -5.95
CA THR A 150 1.83 0.73 -6.53
C THR A 150 2.33 2.15 -6.34
N ILE A 151 3.47 2.29 -5.67
CA ILE A 151 4.05 3.58 -5.29
C ILE A 151 5.19 3.99 -6.22
N ALA A 152 5.90 3.00 -6.76
CA ALA A 152 6.98 3.23 -7.70
C ALA A 152 7.10 2.07 -8.68
N GLU A 153 7.38 2.39 -9.93
CA GLU A 153 7.56 1.43 -11.02
C GLU A 153 8.99 1.51 -11.54
N TYR A 154 9.57 0.35 -11.83
CA TYR A 154 10.91 0.19 -12.40
C TYR A 154 10.87 -0.70 -13.63
N SER A 155 12.02 -0.80 -14.31
CA SER A 155 12.17 -1.66 -15.49
C SER A 155 11.96 -3.15 -15.21
N ASP A 156 12.17 -3.59 -13.97
CA ASP A 156 12.21 -4.98 -13.54
C ASP A 156 11.18 -5.32 -12.44
N GLY A 157 10.29 -4.39 -12.10
CA GLY A 157 9.23 -4.63 -11.12
C GLY A 157 8.52 -3.37 -10.67
N SER A 158 7.60 -3.53 -9.72
CA SER A 158 6.97 -2.44 -8.99
C SER A 158 7.24 -2.57 -7.50
N TRP A 159 7.12 -1.45 -6.80
CA TRP A 159 7.10 -1.44 -5.35
C TRP A 159 5.69 -1.08 -4.89
N ASP A 160 5.05 -2.05 -4.24
CA ASP A 160 3.66 -2.01 -3.83
C ASP A 160 3.58 -1.93 -2.29
N LEU A 161 2.74 -1.02 -1.79
CA LEU A 161 2.52 -0.87 -0.35
C LEU A 161 1.94 -2.16 0.26
N LEU A 162 2.27 -2.46 1.52
CA LEU A 162 1.92 -3.71 2.22
C LEU A 162 2.48 -5.01 1.61
N VAL A 163 3.20 -4.95 0.48
CA VAL A 163 3.77 -6.13 -0.19
C VAL A 163 5.28 -6.16 -0.02
N ASN A 164 5.95 -5.09 -0.43
CA ASN A 164 7.40 -4.97 -0.36
C ASN A 164 7.86 -4.42 0.99
N SER A 165 9.08 -4.77 1.40
CA SER A 165 9.75 -4.24 2.58
C SER A 165 10.37 -2.86 2.33
N TYR A 166 10.73 -2.16 3.41
CA TYR A 166 11.49 -0.90 3.31
C TYR A 166 12.82 -1.05 2.57
N SER A 167 13.49 -2.20 2.71
CA SER A 167 14.80 -2.44 2.12
C SER A 167 14.76 -2.57 0.60
N GLU A 168 13.59 -2.87 0.03
CA GLU A 168 13.35 -2.96 -1.40
C GLU A 168 13.03 -1.59 -2.04
N PHE A 169 12.77 -0.56 -1.22
CA PHE A 169 12.50 0.78 -1.75
C PHE A 169 13.82 1.41 -2.26
N PRO A 170 13.86 2.01 -3.46
CA PRO A 170 15.08 2.43 -4.15
C PRO A 170 15.61 3.78 -3.62
N ALA A 171 15.45 4.04 -2.34
CA ALA A 171 15.95 5.24 -1.70
C ALA A 171 16.49 4.91 -0.32
N ASN A 172 17.53 5.64 0.07
CA ASN A 172 18.06 5.54 1.41
C ASN A 172 17.29 6.49 2.33
N PRO A 173 16.95 6.05 3.55
CA PRO A 173 16.39 6.94 4.55
C PRO A 173 17.42 8.01 4.90
N LYS A 174 16.98 9.27 4.96
CA LYS A 174 17.77 10.38 5.50
C LYS A 174 17.61 10.46 7.02
N GLN A 175 16.38 10.32 7.46
CA GLN A 175 15.97 10.40 8.85
C GLN A 175 14.80 9.44 9.08
N TYR A 176 14.70 8.93 10.29
CA TYR A 176 13.50 8.25 10.76
C TYR A 176 13.06 8.80 12.12
N LEU A 177 11.79 8.57 12.43
CA LEU A 177 11.20 8.80 13.73
C LEU A 177 10.52 7.51 14.17
N ILE A 178 10.61 7.23 15.47
CA ILE A 178 9.97 6.08 16.09
C ILE A 178 9.37 6.48 17.43
N ASP A 179 8.22 5.90 17.74
CA ASP A 179 7.62 5.96 19.06
C ASP A 179 6.84 4.66 19.31
N HIS A 180 6.89 4.19 20.54
CA HIS A 180 6.11 3.07 21.03
C HIS A 180 5.54 3.39 22.42
N SER A 181 4.23 3.59 22.45
CA SER A 181 3.48 3.88 23.69
C SER A 181 2.14 3.14 23.69
N LYS A 182 1.39 3.26 24.80
CA LYS A 182 0.05 2.65 24.92
C LYS A 182 -0.99 3.26 23.99
N THR A 183 -0.79 4.49 23.54
CA THR A 183 -1.78 5.27 22.78
C THR A 183 -1.41 5.45 21.31
N ILE A 184 -0.12 5.33 21.01
CA ILE A 184 0.42 5.48 19.66
C ILE A 184 1.67 4.62 19.52
N SER A 185 1.77 3.95 18.38
CA SER A 185 3.00 3.29 17.95
C SER A 185 3.21 3.55 16.48
N TYR A 186 4.39 4.06 16.12
CA TYR A 186 4.74 4.29 14.73
C TYR A 186 6.22 4.15 14.46
N TYR A 187 6.52 3.86 13.20
CA TYR A 187 7.80 4.03 12.56
C TYR A 187 7.59 4.87 11.30
N LEU A 188 8.40 5.90 11.08
CA LEU A 188 8.36 6.75 9.89
C LEU A 188 9.79 6.98 9.36
N GLU A 189 10.01 6.82 8.06
CA GLU A 189 11.23 7.21 7.36
C GLU A 189 10.94 8.33 6.35
N ASN A 190 11.85 9.31 6.25
CA ASN A 190 11.90 10.23 5.12
C ASN A 190 13.03 9.81 4.19
N LEU A 191 12.72 9.69 2.91
CA LEU A 191 13.65 9.26 1.88
C LEU A 191 13.83 10.37 0.84
N ASP A 192 15.05 10.50 0.33
CA ASP A 192 15.29 11.39 -0.81
C ASP A 192 14.59 10.83 -2.05
N SER A 193 13.95 11.68 -2.85
CA SER A 193 13.42 11.25 -4.15
C SER A 193 14.50 11.11 -5.21
N GLY A 194 15.77 11.45 -4.91
CA GLY A 194 16.92 11.26 -5.80
C GLY A 194 16.91 12.11 -7.08
N ASN A 195 15.79 12.77 -7.39
CA ASN A 195 15.61 13.65 -8.53
C ASN A 195 16.15 15.04 -8.19
N ALA A 196 17.39 15.28 -8.62
CA ALA A 196 18.07 16.57 -8.53
C ALA A 196 17.20 17.68 -9.17
N GLY A 197 16.49 18.44 -8.34
CA GLY A 197 15.75 19.63 -8.75
C GLY A 197 14.34 19.79 -8.18
N LEU A 198 13.72 18.72 -7.65
CA LEU A 198 12.31 18.78 -7.22
C LEU A 198 12.09 18.89 -5.69
N PHE A 199 13.12 18.71 -4.86
CA PHE A 199 13.07 18.83 -3.38
C PHE A 199 11.86 18.15 -2.71
N VAL A 200 11.34 17.08 -3.32
CA VAL A 200 10.23 16.30 -2.76
C VAL A 200 10.79 15.11 -2.01
N ASN A 201 10.32 14.90 -0.80
CA ASN A 201 10.61 13.71 0.00
C ASN A 201 9.54 12.64 -0.23
N ASN A 202 9.94 11.39 -0.12
CA ASN A 202 9.01 10.29 0.11
C ASN A 202 8.95 10.01 1.62
N TYR A 203 7.77 9.66 2.11
CA TYR A 203 7.56 9.22 3.48
C TYR A 203 7.08 7.77 3.44
N LEU A 204 7.71 6.90 4.22
CA LEU A 204 7.26 5.53 4.44
C LEU A 204 7.05 5.30 5.93
N GLY A 205 6.13 4.41 6.29
CA GLY A 205 5.96 4.11 7.69
C GLY A 205 5.06 2.93 8.03
N ASN A 206 5.13 2.55 9.29
CA ASN A 206 4.17 1.69 9.95
C ASN A 206 3.46 2.52 11.01
N ILE A 207 2.15 2.65 10.92
CA ILE A 207 1.32 3.31 11.93
C ILE A 207 0.18 2.39 12.36
N ALA A 208 -0.10 2.36 13.66
CA ALA A 208 -1.25 1.64 14.20
C ALA A 208 -2.50 2.56 14.20
N VAL A 209 -3.19 2.65 13.07
CA VAL A 209 -4.46 3.41 12.96
C VAL A 209 -5.61 2.67 13.64
N THR A 210 -5.62 1.35 13.48
CA THR A 210 -6.57 0.42 14.09
C THR A 210 -5.88 -0.37 15.19
N ALA A 211 -6.64 -1.10 16.01
CA ALA A 211 -6.13 -1.85 17.17
C ALA A 211 -5.26 -3.09 16.80
N GLU A 212 -4.66 -3.10 15.61
CA GLU A 212 -3.74 -4.14 15.18
C GLU A 212 -2.51 -4.19 16.11
N PRO A 213 -2.01 -5.40 16.41
CA PRO A 213 -0.82 -5.55 17.24
C PRO A 213 0.36 -4.84 16.58
N THR A 214 1.06 -4.02 17.37
CA THR A 214 2.31 -3.41 16.94
C THR A 214 3.34 -4.49 16.64
N SER A 215 4.08 -4.33 15.53
CA SER A 215 5.20 -5.22 15.19
C SER A 215 6.22 -5.32 16.32
N GLN A 216 6.65 -6.54 16.64
CA GLN A 216 7.74 -6.78 17.58
C GLN A 216 9.06 -6.15 17.13
N LEU A 217 9.31 -6.06 15.81
CA LEU A 217 10.52 -5.43 15.28
C LEU A 217 10.53 -3.91 15.52
N LEU A 218 9.36 -3.27 15.52
CA LEU A 218 9.23 -1.86 15.90
C LEU A 218 9.54 -1.68 17.38
N VAL A 219 8.98 -2.53 18.25
CA VAL A 219 9.26 -2.50 19.70
C VAL A 219 10.75 -2.70 19.97
N GLU A 220 11.39 -3.66 19.30
CA GLU A 220 12.83 -3.89 19.41
C GLU A 220 13.66 -2.66 18.99
N LEU A 221 13.30 -2.00 17.89
CA LEU A 221 13.98 -0.77 17.46
C LEU A 221 13.79 0.36 18.48
N TYR A 222 12.58 0.52 19.01
CA TYR A 222 12.32 1.53 20.04
C TYR A 222 13.12 1.26 21.33
N ASP A 223 13.15 0.01 21.80
CA ASP A 223 13.91 -0.35 22.99
C ASP A 223 15.42 -0.12 22.80
N ALA A 224 15.93 -0.38 21.59
CA ALA A 224 17.32 -0.09 21.22
C ALA A 224 17.62 1.42 21.19
N GLU A 225 16.71 2.26 20.69
CA GLU A 225 16.85 3.73 20.72
C GLU A 225 16.91 4.29 22.14
N VAL A 226 16.12 3.72 23.06
CA VAL A 226 16.03 4.24 24.42
C VAL A 226 17.18 3.74 25.30
N ASN A 227 17.61 2.49 25.14
CA ASN A 227 18.51 1.82 26.09
C ASN A 227 19.77 1.22 25.46
N GLY A 228 19.83 1.10 24.13
CA GLY A 228 20.88 0.40 23.41
C GLY A 228 22.07 1.28 23.03
N SER A 229 23.04 0.65 22.38
CA SER A 229 24.15 1.34 21.69
C SER A 229 23.78 1.66 20.24
N ASP A 230 24.57 2.53 19.59
CA ASP A 230 24.41 2.85 18.17
C ASP A 230 24.46 1.59 17.27
N GLU A 231 25.23 0.56 17.68
CA GLU A 231 25.32 -0.72 16.95
C GLU A 231 24.02 -1.54 17.09
N ASP A 232 23.41 -1.54 18.29
CA ASP A 232 22.13 -2.21 18.55
C ASP A 232 21.02 -1.55 17.72
N VAL A 233 20.98 -0.22 17.69
CA VAL A 233 20.04 0.58 16.91
C VAL A 233 20.18 0.25 15.42
N LEU A 234 21.40 0.31 14.88
CA LEU A 234 21.65 0.01 13.47
C LEU A 234 21.24 -1.42 13.11
N SER A 235 21.51 -2.39 13.98
CA SER A 235 21.13 -3.79 13.79
C SER A 235 19.61 -3.97 13.80
N ALA A 236 18.91 -3.37 14.78
CA ALA A 236 17.46 -3.42 14.89
C ALA A 236 16.78 -2.74 13.69
N GLN A 237 17.27 -1.56 13.28
CA GLN A 237 16.75 -0.83 12.13
C GLN A 237 16.94 -1.65 10.84
N THR A 238 18.11 -2.26 10.65
CA THR A 238 18.38 -3.10 9.48
C THR A 238 17.45 -4.32 9.43
N ARG A 239 17.14 -4.93 10.58
CA ARG A 239 16.18 -6.04 10.64
C ARG A 239 14.77 -5.59 10.31
N LEU A 240 14.31 -4.50 10.93
CA LEU A 240 13.00 -3.90 10.66
C LEU A 240 12.87 -3.62 9.16
N ARG A 241 13.83 -2.91 8.56
CA ARG A 241 13.74 -2.54 7.15
C ARG A 241 13.70 -3.73 6.19
N LYS A 242 14.32 -4.86 6.57
CA LYS A 242 14.34 -6.09 5.75
C LYS A 242 13.06 -6.92 5.83
N GLN A 243 12.31 -6.81 6.93
CA GLN A 243 11.22 -7.73 7.24
C GLN A 243 9.86 -7.05 7.30
N GLU A 244 9.82 -5.79 7.74
CA GLU A 244 8.58 -5.04 7.84
C GLU A 244 8.16 -4.45 6.50
N LYS A 245 6.84 -4.48 6.30
CA LYS A 245 6.17 -3.90 5.14
C LYS A 245 5.47 -2.63 5.61
N PRO A 246 5.78 -1.46 5.05
CA PRO A 246 5.12 -0.22 5.43
C PRO A 246 3.63 -0.27 5.09
N ASN A 247 2.84 0.38 5.95
CA ASN A 247 1.41 0.63 5.76
C ASN A 247 1.09 2.12 5.62
N LEU A 248 2.10 2.98 5.51
CA LEU A 248 1.95 4.39 5.21
C LEU A 248 2.89 4.73 4.08
N TYR A 249 2.36 5.46 3.10
CA TYR A 249 3.16 6.17 2.12
C TYR A 249 2.72 7.62 2.03
N GLY A 250 3.66 8.49 1.71
CA GLY A 250 3.36 9.85 1.33
C GLY A 250 4.45 10.51 0.54
N ARG A 251 4.15 11.70 0.05
CA ARG A 251 5.07 12.50 -0.75
C ARG A 251 4.86 13.98 -0.45
N GLY A 252 5.94 14.74 -0.32
CA GLY A 252 5.84 16.15 0.07
C GLY A 252 7.13 16.86 0.35
N ASN A 253 7.00 18.16 0.63
CA ASN A 253 8.10 19.07 0.93
C ASN A 253 8.15 19.43 2.42
N LEU A 254 7.46 18.67 3.27
CA LEU A 254 7.43 18.90 4.71
C LEU A 254 8.53 18.10 5.44
N PRO A 255 9.07 18.64 6.55
CA PRO A 255 9.85 17.85 7.49
C PRO A 255 9.03 16.69 8.06
N ILE A 256 9.69 15.56 8.34
CA ILE A 256 9.04 14.35 8.85
C ILE A 256 8.34 14.57 10.20
N GLU A 257 8.80 15.54 11.00
CA GLU A 257 8.19 15.95 12.27
C GLU A 257 6.79 16.55 12.09
N LEU A 258 6.52 17.21 10.96
CA LEU A 258 5.16 17.70 10.66
C LEU A 258 4.25 16.56 10.22
N ILE A 259 4.79 15.57 9.51
CA ILE A 259 4.07 14.34 9.17
C ILE A 259 3.72 13.56 10.44
N GLN A 260 4.67 13.40 11.35
CA GLN A 260 4.49 12.73 12.63
C GLN A 260 3.33 13.34 13.45
N LYS A 261 3.21 14.68 13.49
CA LYS A 261 2.12 15.38 14.19
C LYS A 261 0.73 15.14 13.61
N SER A 262 0.63 14.69 12.36
CA SER A 262 -0.66 14.37 11.76
C SER A 262 -1.13 12.96 12.07
N ILE A 263 -0.25 12.07 12.58
CA ILE A 263 -0.65 10.70 12.93
C ILE A 263 -1.74 10.77 14.00
N LEU A 264 -2.84 10.10 13.71
CA LEU A 264 -3.94 9.95 14.64
C LEU A 264 -3.66 8.76 15.57
N THR A 265 -3.90 8.95 16.86
CA THR A 265 -4.05 7.83 17.79
C THR A 265 -5.28 7.00 17.42
N GLY A 266 -5.32 5.74 17.83
CA GLY A 266 -6.51 4.90 17.61
C GLY A 266 -7.79 5.51 18.22
N ALA A 267 -7.67 6.18 19.37
CA ALA A 267 -8.79 6.88 20.01
C ALA A 267 -9.29 8.08 19.18
N GLU A 268 -8.38 8.88 18.62
CA GLU A 268 -8.75 9.98 17.73
C GLU A 268 -9.38 9.47 16.44
N PHE A 269 -8.80 8.44 15.83
CA PHE A 269 -9.37 7.80 14.64
C PHE A 269 -10.80 7.30 14.90
N SER A 270 -11.02 6.56 15.99
CA SER A 270 -12.36 6.12 16.37
C SER A 270 -13.30 7.29 16.71
N SER A 271 -12.80 8.35 17.34
CA SER A 271 -13.64 9.53 17.64
C SER A 271 -14.06 10.30 16.39
N PHE A 272 -13.22 10.34 15.37
CA PHE A 272 -13.47 11.07 14.13
C PHE A 272 -14.28 10.26 13.11
N PHE A 273 -14.03 8.95 13.04
CA PHE A 273 -14.52 8.10 11.96
C PHE A 273 -15.26 6.84 12.43
N GLY A 274 -15.24 6.54 13.73
CA GLY A 274 -15.97 5.41 14.29
C GLY A 274 -17.47 5.64 14.25
N GLN A 275 -18.17 4.83 13.43
CA GLN A 275 -19.61 4.65 13.46
C GLN A 275 -19.97 3.32 14.11
#